data_AF-A0A0G0PYJ1-F1
#
_entry.id   AF-A0A0G0PYJ1-F1
#
_cell.length_a   1.000
_cell.length_b   1.000
_cell.length_c   1.000
_cell.angle_alpha   90.00
_cell.angle_beta   90.00
_cell.angle_gamma   90.00
#
_symmetry.space_group_name_H-M   'P 1'
#
loop_
_entity.id
_entity.type
_entity.pdbx_description
1 polymer ?
#
loop_
_entity_poly.entity_id
_entity_poly.type
_entity_poly.pdbx_seq_one_letter_code
_entity_poly.pdbx_strand_id
1 'polypeptide(L)'
;EYLGLNKKELLERFDRERHLYRLTNHEIVLTKSNKPLTTMWLFTPKIFAISIGLLIILFVSTYIGFQVKSFAAAPELLIISPQSKSVKVIKDDEVSLVGKTSTDAKVEINGQVVSVENNGTFKQTVGLNKGENTFVVSAIGRNSKSKVELVTIEAEY
;
A
#
# COMPACT_ATOMS: atom_id res chain seq x y z
N GLU A 1 -5.79 78.02 -56.19
CA GLU A 1 -5.22 76.65 -56.23
C GLU A 1 -4.22 76.55 -55.08
N TYR A 2 -4.60 75.98 -53.93
CA TYR A 2 -3.97 76.34 -52.64
C TYR A 2 -2.65 75.60 -52.32
N LEU A 3 -2.22 74.65 -53.15
CA LEU A 3 -1.01 73.84 -52.92
C LEU A 3 -0.20 73.53 -54.19
N GLY A 4 -0.55 74.10 -55.36
CA GLY A 4 0.14 73.80 -56.63
C GLY A 4 0.11 72.32 -57.06
N LEU A 5 -0.71 71.49 -56.42
CA LEU A 5 -0.81 70.05 -56.65
C LEU A 5 -1.92 69.75 -57.66
N ASN A 6 -1.62 68.88 -58.62
CA ASN A 6 -2.57 68.46 -59.64
C ASN A 6 -3.69 67.60 -59.00
N LYS A 7 -4.92 68.12 -59.00
CA LYS A 7 -6.10 67.45 -58.42
C LYS A 7 -6.31 66.03 -58.96
N LYS A 8 -6.03 65.79 -60.25
CA LYS A 8 -6.21 64.49 -60.89
C LYS A 8 -5.20 63.47 -60.34
N GLU A 9 -3.96 63.89 -60.12
CA GLU A 9 -2.92 63.02 -59.54
C GLU A 9 -3.27 62.61 -58.11
N LEU A 10 -3.81 63.54 -57.31
CA LEU A 10 -4.23 63.24 -55.94
C LEU A 10 -5.38 62.24 -55.88
N LEU A 11 -6.37 62.38 -56.77
CA LEU A 11 -7.49 61.42 -56.84
C LEU A 11 -7.00 60.03 -57.24
N GLU A 12 -6.09 59.94 -58.22
CA GLU A 12 -5.52 58.65 -58.62
C GLU A 12 -4.69 58.01 -57.50
N ARG A 13 -3.90 58.79 -56.76
CA ARG A 13 -3.16 58.27 -55.59
C ARG A 13 -4.11 57.76 -54.51
N PHE A 14 -5.15 58.54 -54.19
CA PHE A 14 -6.15 58.18 -53.19
C PHE A 14 -6.89 56.90 -53.56
N ASP A 15 -7.33 56.75 -54.82
CA ASP A 15 -8.03 55.55 -55.29
C ASP A 15 -7.11 54.32 -55.26
N ARG A 16 -5.82 54.47 -55.62
CA ARG A 16 -4.83 53.39 -55.48
C ARG A 16 -4.64 52.98 -54.03
N GLU A 17 -4.47 53.93 -53.12
CA GLU A 17 -4.24 53.66 -51.70
C GLU A 17 -5.47 53.04 -51.04
N ARG A 18 -6.67 53.52 -51.37
CA ARG A 18 -7.94 52.94 -50.91
C ARG A 18 -8.15 51.52 -51.42
N HIS A 19 -7.76 51.24 -52.67
CA HIS A 19 -7.82 49.89 -53.23
C HIS A 19 -6.86 48.95 -52.50
N LEU A 20 -5.62 49.38 -52.24
CA LEU A 20 -4.65 48.61 -51.45
C LEU A 20 -5.15 48.37 -50.02
N TYR A 21 -5.67 49.40 -49.34
CA TYR A 21 -6.24 49.25 -48.01
C TYR A 21 -7.40 48.24 -47.99
N ARG A 22 -8.25 48.23 -49.03
CA ARG A 22 -9.33 47.25 -49.17
C ARG A 22 -8.81 45.82 -49.35
N LEU A 23 -7.74 45.63 -50.13
CA LEU A 23 -7.10 44.32 -50.32
C LEU A 23 -6.44 43.84 -49.02
N THR A 24 -5.68 44.71 -48.36
CA THR A 24 -5.01 44.39 -47.10
C THR A 24 -5.99 44.09 -45.96
N ASN A 25 -7.09 44.85 -45.83
CA ASN A 25 -8.09 44.60 -44.79
C ASN A 25 -8.99 43.40 -45.08
N HIS A 26 -9.20 42.99 -46.34
CA HIS A 26 -9.94 41.75 -46.66
C HIS A 26 -9.08 40.49 -46.48
N GLU A 27 -7.75 40.59 -46.41
CA GLU A 27 -6.89 39.46 -46.05
C GLU A 27 -6.76 39.23 -44.53
N ILE A 28 -7.32 40.14 -43.71
CA ILE A 28 -7.58 39.88 -42.30
C ILE A 28 -8.91 39.10 -42.14
N VAL A 29 -9.28 38.28 -43.13
CA VAL A 29 -10.24 37.19 -42.94
C VAL A 29 -9.50 36.07 -42.23
N LEU A 30 -9.64 36.07 -40.90
CA LEU A 30 -9.62 34.91 -40.02
C LEU A 30 -8.93 33.65 -40.58
N THR A 31 -7.63 33.70 -40.84
CA THR A 31 -6.84 32.48 -40.74
C THR A 31 -6.67 32.21 -39.25
N LYS A 32 -7.77 31.81 -38.61
CA LYS A 32 -7.75 31.06 -37.38
C LYS A 32 -6.94 29.83 -37.74
N SER A 33 -5.65 29.89 -37.42
CA SER A 33 -4.74 28.76 -37.50
C SER A 33 -5.35 27.70 -36.59
N ASN A 34 -6.19 26.86 -37.18
CA ASN A 34 -6.50 25.56 -36.66
C ASN A 34 -5.17 24.83 -36.76
N LYS A 35 -4.31 25.06 -35.75
CA LYS A 35 -3.19 24.18 -35.48
C LYS A 35 -3.83 22.80 -35.52
N PRO A 36 -3.46 21.93 -36.47
CA PRO A 36 -3.98 20.58 -36.43
C PRO A 36 -3.71 20.09 -35.01
N LEU A 37 -4.73 19.52 -34.36
CA LEU A 37 -4.47 18.63 -33.23
C LEU A 37 -3.71 17.45 -33.82
N THR A 38 -2.44 17.68 -34.14
CA THR A 38 -1.51 16.63 -34.43
C THR A 38 -1.48 15.84 -33.15
N THR A 39 -1.73 14.55 -33.28
CA THR A 39 -1.28 13.52 -32.37
C THR A 39 0.26 13.56 -32.34
N MET A 40 0.80 14.67 -31.84
CA MET A 40 2.17 14.86 -31.47
C MET A 40 2.31 14.12 -30.16
N TRP A 41 2.60 12.84 -30.30
CA TRP A 41 3.27 12.00 -29.32
C TRP A 41 3.82 12.83 -28.15
N LEU A 42 3.08 12.85 -27.04
CA LEU A 42 3.34 13.66 -25.84
C LEU A 42 4.65 13.28 -25.12
N PHE A 43 5.56 12.56 -25.79
CA PHE A 43 6.84 12.16 -25.24
C PHE A 43 7.84 13.30 -25.37
N THR A 44 7.53 14.40 -24.69
CA THR A 44 8.57 15.35 -24.32
C THR A 44 9.45 14.65 -23.27
N PRO A 45 10.80 14.67 -23.38
CA PRO A 45 11.70 13.99 -22.44
C PRO A 45 11.42 14.30 -20.95
N LYS A 46 10.82 15.46 -20.67
CA LYS A 46 10.39 15.87 -19.33
C LYS A 46 9.28 14.99 -18.73
N ILE A 47 8.31 14.55 -19.52
CA ILE A 47 7.20 13.69 -19.05
C ILE A 47 7.73 12.29 -18.71
N PHE A 48 8.67 11.77 -19.50
CA PHE A 48 9.37 10.54 -19.18
C PHE A 48 10.22 10.62 -17.92
N ALA A 49 10.93 11.73 -17.72
CA ALA A 49 11.74 11.92 -16.51
C ALA A 49 10.84 11.92 -15.25
N ILE A 50 9.69 12.60 -15.32
CA ILE A 50 8.71 12.62 -14.22
C ILE A 50 8.10 11.23 -14.01
N SER A 51 7.74 10.52 -15.08
CA SER A 51 7.19 9.17 -14.97
C SER A 51 8.19 8.18 -14.38
N ILE A 52 9.47 8.24 -14.78
CA ILE A 52 10.53 7.44 -14.17
C ILE A 52 10.64 7.75 -12.67
N GLY A 53 10.63 9.04 -12.30
CA GLY A 53 10.70 9.45 -10.90
C GLY A 53 9.53 8.91 -10.08
N LEU A 54 8.31 9.02 -10.61
CA LEU A 54 7.10 8.47 -9.98
C LEU A 54 7.18 6.95 -9.85
N LEU A 55 7.68 6.26 -10.87
CA LEU A 55 7.81 4.81 -10.88
C LEU A 55 8.84 4.34 -9.85
N ILE A 56 9.97 5.04 -9.71
CA ILE A 56 10.96 4.77 -8.65
C ILE A 56 10.33 4.99 -7.27
N ILE A 57 9.60 6.08 -7.07
CA ILE A 57 8.91 6.36 -5.80
C ILE A 57 7.89 5.27 -5.48
N LEU A 58 7.09 4.85 -6.45
CA LEU A 58 6.11 3.76 -6.29
C LEU A 58 6.81 2.42 -6.00
N PHE A 59 7.92 2.13 -6.67
CA PHE A 59 8.69 0.91 -6.45
C PHE A 59 9.26 0.87 -5.03
N VAL A 60 9.89 1.96 -4.58
CA VAL A 60 10.41 2.09 -3.21
C VAL A 60 9.28 2.01 -2.19
N SER A 61 8.16 2.71 -2.43
CA SER A 61 7.00 2.69 -1.53
C SER A 61 6.37 1.29 -1.44
N THR A 62 6.29 0.57 -2.57
CA THR A 62 5.79 -0.82 -2.62
C THR A 62 6.73 -1.75 -1.87
N TYR A 63 8.04 -1.60 -2.07
CA TYR A 63 9.06 -2.39 -1.39
C TYR A 63 9.00 -2.20 0.14
N ILE A 64 8.95 -0.95 0.62
CA ILE A 64 8.82 -0.65 2.06
C ILE A 64 7.50 -1.21 2.60
N GLY A 65 6.39 -1.02 1.88
CA GLY A 65 5.08 -1.54 2.29
C GLY A 65 5.07 -3.07 2.46
N PHE A 66 5.72 -3.79 1.53
CA PHE A 66 5.85 -5.24 1.61
C PHE A 66 6.75 -5.66 2.78
N GLN A 67 7.88 -4.97 2.97
CA GLN A 67 8.82 -5.25 4.04
C GLN A 67 8.18 -5.05 5.43
N VAL A 68 7.43 -3.95 5.62
CA VAL A 68 6.74 -3.65 6.89
C VAL A 68 5.67 -4.71 7.20
N LYS A 69 4.94 -5.22 6.19
CA LYS A 69 3.97 -6.29 6.40
C LYS A 69 4.61 -7.57 6.95
N SER A 70 5.81 -7.93 6.48
CA SER A 70 6.53 -9.11 6.99
C SER A 70 6.94 -8.97 8.45
N PHE A 71 7.21 -7.75 8.93
CA PHE A 71 7.54 -7.48 10.34
C PHE A 71 6.30 -7.32 11.23
N ALA A 72 5.15 -6.99 10.65
CA ALA A 72 3.89 -6.77 11.35
C ALA A 72 3.01 -8.03 11.45
N ALA A 73 3.50 -9.20 11.01
CA ALA A 73 2.76 -10.46 11.10
C ALA A 73 2.58 -10.89 12.57
N ALA A 74 1.45 -11.56 12.85
CA ALA A 74 1.25 -12.20 14.15
C ALA A 74 2.18 -13.42 14.28
N PRO A 75 2.66 -13.74 15.50
CA PRO A 75 3.50 -14.91 15.69
C PRO A 75 2.72 -16.19 15.36
N GLU A 76 3.43 -17.19 14.86
CA GLU A 76 2.86 -18.52 14.69
C GLU A 76 2.65 -19.13 16.08
N LEU A 77 1.54 -19.86 16.25
CA LEU A 77 1.26 -20.62 17.47
C LEU A 77 0.65 -21.95 17.04
N LEU A 78 1.32 -23.03 17.41
CA LEU A 78 0.93 -24.41 17.15
C LEU A 78 1.05 -25.21 18.44
N ILE A 79 -0.04 -25.84 18.85
CA ILE A 79 -0.05 -26.74 20.02
C ILE A 79 0.31 -28.15 19.53
N ILE A 80 1.38 -28.72 20.07
CA ILE A 80 1.89 -30.06 19.72
C ILE A 80 1.26 -31.10 20.65
N SER A 81 1.20 -30.78 21.95
CA SER A 81 0.60 -31.63 22.97
C SER A 81 -0.26 -30.78 23.91
N PRO A 82 -1.52 -31.14 24.11
CA PRO A 82 -2.25 -32.23 23.44
C PRO A 82 -2.46 -31.98 21.93
N GLN A 83 -2.44 -33.04 21.11
CA GLN A 83 -2.64 -32.94 19.63
C GLN A 83 -4.04 -32.47 19.23
N SER A 84 -5.02 -32.63 20.11
CA SER A 84 -6.41 -32.21 19.89
C SER A 84 -6.77 -31.09 20.86
N LYS A 85 -7.62 -30.15 20.42
CA LYS A 85 -8.18 -29.08 21.28
C LYS A 85 -9.07 -29.60 22.42
N SER A 86 -9.40 -30.89 22.39
CA SER A 86 -10.18 -31.62 23.39
C SER A 86 -9.53 -32.99 23.60
N VAL A 87 -8.84 -33.19 24.72
CA VAL A 87 -8.26 -34.49 25.10
C VAL A 87 -8.82 -34.91 26.45
N LYS A 88 -9.20 -36.20 26.55
CA LYS A 88 -9.67 -36.83 27.77
C LYS A 88 -8.49 -37.50 28.48
N VAL A 89 -8.09 -36.96 29.62
CA VAL A 89 -7.02 -37.49 30.48
C VAL A 89 -7.66 -38.21 31.65
N ILE A 90 -7.69 -39.54 31.61
CA ILE A 90 -8.53 -40.34 32.53
C ILE A 90 -7.87 -40.55 33.90
N LYS A 91 -6.55 -40.29 34.07
CA LYS A 91 -5.86 -40.71 35.31
C LYS A 91 -4.75 -39.79 35.83
N ASP A 92 -4.50 -38.66 35.18
CA ASP A 92 -3.44 -37.73 35.61
C ASP A 92 -4.07 -36.44 36.15
N ASP A 93 -3.51 -35.92 37.23
CA ASP A 93 -3.82 -34.62 37.84
C ASP A 93 -2.99 -33.47 37.24
N GLU A 94 -2.10 -33.78 36.29
CA GLU A 94 -1.32 -32.80 35.55
C GLU A 94 -1.14 -33.20 34.08
N VAL A 95 -0.89 -32.21 33.23
CA VAL A 95 -0.61 -32.42 31.81
C VAL A 95 0.46 -31.45 31.33
N SER A 96 1.37 -31.96 30.49
CA SER A 96 2.38 -31.14 29.86
C SER A 96 1.83 -30.51 28.57
N LEU A 97 1.58 -29.21 28.61
CA LEU A 97 1.31 -28.40 27.42
C LEU A 97 2.62 -28.14 26.68
N VAL A 98 2.70 -28.62 25.44
CA VAL A 98 3.85 -28.43 24.55
C VAL A 98 3.36 -27.78 23.27
N GLY A 99 4.04 -26.73 22.84
CA GLY A 99 3.74 -26.08 21.58
C GLY A 99 4.97 -25.43 20.97
N LYS A 100 4.77 -24.89 19.78
CA LYS A 100 5.77 -24.16 19.02
C LYS A 100 5.24 -22.79 18.64
N THR A 101 6.11 -21.79 18.76
CA THR A 101 5.86 -20.41 18.36
C THR A 101 7.10 -19.82 17.72
N SER A 102 7.03 -18.55 17.31
CA SER A 102 8.18 -17.77 16.86
C SER A 102 9.15 -17.55 18.03
N THR A 103 10.46 -17.66 17.78
CA THR A 103 11.51 -17.58 18.82
C THR A 103 11.58 -16.24 19.53
N ASP A 104 11.00 -15.20 18.94
CA ASP A 104 10.93 -13.84 19.44
C ASP A 104 9.58 -13.49 20.09
N ALA A 105 8.64 -14.44 20.15
CA ALA A 105 7.34 -14.27 20.78
C ALA A 105 7.38 -14.60 22.28
N LYS A 106 6.59 -13.85 23.05
CA LYS A 106 6.30 -14.12 24.45
C LYS A 106 5.08 -15.04 24.55
N VAL A 107 5.21 -16.20 25.19
CA VAL A 107 4.09 -17.13 25.40
C VAL A 107 3.55 -16.96 26.80
N GLU A 108 2.23 -16.94 26.92
CA GLU A 108 1.52 -16.94 28.19
C GLU A 108 0.48 -18.07 28.19
N ILE A 109 0.40 -18.81 29.30
CA ILE A 109 -0.60 -19.85 29.54
C ILE A 109 -1.40 -19.44 30.77
N ASN A 110 -2.71 -19.23 30.61
CA ASN A 110 -3.59 -18.66 31.65
C ASN A 110 -3.03 -17.35 32.26
N GLY A 111 -2.37 -16.53 31.42
CA GLY A 111 -1.74 -15.26 31.84
C GLY A 111 -0.38 -15.41 32.54
N GLN A 112 0.11 -16.64 32.75
CA GLN A 112 1.45 -16.88 33.27
C GLN A 112 2.46 -16.98 32.13
N VAL A 113 3.55 -16.22 32.22
CA VAL A 113 4.61 -16.21 31.20
C VAL A 113 5.38 -17.52 31.22
N VAL A 114 5.51 -18.15 30.06
CA VAL A 114 6.26 -19.40 29.84
C VAL A 114 7.49 -19.09 28.99
N SER A 115 8.64 -19.65 29.38
CA SER A 115 9.87 -19.48 28.61
C SER A 115 9.80 -20.24 27.29
N VAL A 116 10.23 -19.59 26.21
CA VAL A 116 10.36 -20.18 24.88
C VAL A 116 11.83 -20.55 24.67
N GLU A 117 12.09 -21.77 24.21
CA GLU A 117 13.43 -22.24 23.87
C GLU A 117 13.92 -21.62 22.55
N ASN A 118 15.24 -21.70 22.30
CA ASN A 118 15.87 -21.19 21.07
C ASN A 118 15.31 -21.79 19.77
N ASN A 119 14.65 -22.95 19.85
CA ASN A 119 14.00 -23.63 18.73
C ASN A 119 12.52 -23.20 18.53
N GLY A 120 12.01 -22.28 19.34
CA GLY A 120 10.63 -21.80 19.35
C GLY A 120 9.65 -22.69 20.13
N THR A 121 10.14 -23.75 20.78
CA THR A 121 9.32 -24.67 21.57
C THR A 121 9.08 -24.08 22.96
N PHE A 122 7.87 -24.26 23.47
CA PHE A 122 7.56 -23.99 24.86
C PHE A 122 6.95 -25.24 25.49
N LYS A 123 7.24 -25.44 26.78
CA LYS A 123 6.70 -26.54 27.57
C LYS A 123 6.34 -26.03 28.95
N GLN A 124 5.13 -26.35 29.39
CA GLN A 124 4.65 -26.04 30.74
C GLN A 124 3.77 -27.18 31.23
N THR A 125 4.05 -27.65 32.44
CA THR A 125 3.14 -28.57 33.14
C THR A 125 2.06 -27.75 33.85
N VAL A 126 0.80 -28.12 33.63
CA VAL A 126 -0.37 -27.50 34.25
C VAL A 126 -1.16 -28.55 34.99
N GLY A 127 -1.65 -28.20 36.19
CA GLY A 127 -2.53 -29.05 36.98
C GLY A 127 -3.95 -29.09 36.39
N LEU A 128 -4.60 -30.22 36.52
CA LEU A 128 -5.96 -30.50 36.07
C LEU A 128 -6.88 -30.70 37.28
N ASN A 129 -8.04 -30.05 37.26
CA ASN A 129 -9.13 -30.37 38.15
C ASN A 129 -10.06 -31.41 37.51
N LYS A 130 -10.75 -32.22 38.32
CA LYS A 130 -11.77 -33.13 37.81
C LYS A 130 -12.83 -32.38 36.98
N GLY A 131 -13.10 -32.86 35.77
CA GLY A 131 -14.00 -32.26 34.80
C GLY A 131 -13.27 -31.48 33.70
N GLU A 132 -13.93 -30.46 33.15
CA GLU A 132 -13.41 -29.67 32.05
C GLU A 132 -12.41 -28.60 32.52
N ASN A 133 -11.20 -28.60 31.96
CA ASN A 133 -10.17 -27.58 32.19
C ASN A 133 -9.89 -26.86 30.88
N THR A 134 -10.15 -25.56 30.83
CA THR A 134 -9.80 -24.72 29.67
C THR A 134 -8.53 -23.93 29.96
N PHE A 135 -7.52 -24.08 29.12
CA PHE A 135 -6.28 -23.33 29.15
C PHE A 135 -6.24 -22.32 28.00
N VAL A 136 -5.96 -21.06 28.33
CA VAL A 136 -5.78 -19.99 27.35
C VAL A 136 -4.30 -19.87 27.03
N VAL A 137 -3.90 -20.21 25.81
CA VAL A 137 -2.52 -20.08 25.34
C VAL A 137 -2.43 -18.89 24.40
N SER A 138 -1.66 -17.88 24.78
CA SER A 138 -1.45 -16.68 23.96
C SER A 138 0.03 -16.49 23.62
N ALA A 139 0.31 -16.33 22.33
CA ALA A 139 1.62 -15.92 21.84
C ALA A 139 1.58 -14.44 21.43
N ILE A 140 2.43 -13.62 22.02
CA ILE A 140 2.50 -12.17 21.83
C ILE A 140 3.84 -11.85 21.15
N GLY A 141 3.79 -11.38 19.91
CA GLY A 141 4.98 -10.95 19.16
C GLY A 141 5.49 -9.59 19.61
N ARG A 142 6.73 -9.25 19.19
CA ARG A 142 7.37 -7.95 19.50
C ARG A 142 6.57 -6.72 19.04
N ASN A 143 5.75 -6.88 18.01
CA ASN A 143 4.91 -5.86 17.41
C ASN A 143 3.53 -5.72 18.09
N SER A 144 3.36 -6.31 19.29
CA SER A 144 2.10 -6.35 20.04
C SER A 144 0.94 -7.08 19.34
N LYS A 145 1.21 -7.81 18.24
CA LYS A 145 0.23 -8.75 17.69
C LYS A 145 0.25 -10.02 18.49
N SER A 146 -0.94 -10.53 18.79
CA SER A 146 -1.11 -11.77 19.54
C SER A 146 -1.95 -12.78 18.79
N LYS A 147 -1.61 -14.06 18.94
CA LYS A 147 -2.46 -15.18 18.56
C LYS A 147 -2.86 -15.93 19.82
N VAL A 148 -4.14 -16.25 19.95
CA VAL A 148 -4.71 -16.93 21.12
C VAL A 148 -5.33 -18.25 20.65
N GLU A 149 -5.01 -19.34 21.35
CA GLU A 149 -5.60 -20.66 21.17
C GLU A 149 -6.14 -21.16 22.51
N LEU A 150 -7.32 -21.77 22.48
CA LEU A 150 -7.95 -22.39 23.64
C LEU A 150 -7.72 -23.89 23.56
N VAL A 151 -7.22 -24.46 24.66
CA VAL A 151 -7.00 -25.89 24.80
C VAL A 151 -7.88 -26.39 25.93
N THR A 152 -8.84 -27.26 25.63
CA THR A 152 -9.73 -27.86 26.62
C THR A 152 -9.29 -29.29 26.91
N ILE A 153 -9.21 -29.64 28.18
CA ILE A 153 -8.76 -30.96 28.65
C ILE A 153 -9.76 -31.45 29.68
N GLU A 154 -10.35 -32.61 29.43
CA GLU A 154 -11.30 -33.24 30.35
C GLU A 154 -10.55 -34.25 31.22
N ALA A 155 -10.50 -34.01 32.52
CA ALA A 155 -9.84 -34.90 33.47
C ALA A 155 -10.88 -35.73 34.25
N GLU A 156 -10.71 -37.05 34.27
CA GLU A 156 -11.67 -37.96 34.92
C GLU A 156 -10.95 -38.93 35.87
N TYR A 157 -10.36 -38.41 36.95
CA TYR A 157 -9.73 -39.21 38.03
C TYR A 157 -10.66 -39.41 39.25
#